data_AF-A0A6V8D7E1-F1
#
_entry.id   AF-A0A6V8D7E1-F1
#
_cell.length_a   1.000
_cell.length_b   1.000
_cell.length_c   1.000
_cell.angle_alpha   90.00
_cell.angle_beta   90.00
_cell.angle_gamma   90.00
#
_symmetry.space_group_name_H-M   'P 1'
#
loop_
_entity.id
_entity.type
_entity.pdbx_description
1 polymer ?
#
loop_
_entity_poly.entity_id
_entity_poly.type
_entity_poly.pdbx_seq_one_letter_code
_entity_poly.pdbx_strand_id
1 'polypeptide(L)' 'MARQILQQCLTCKAWSLSTTCTSCGETAQAAAPLKWSPEDNRATIRRKMYAVESKEWAENLPTLPSLQDMTDAHVASEEE' A
#
# COMPACT_ATOMS: atom_id res chain seq x y z
N MET A 1 22.81 6.74 -3.13
CA MET A 1 21.34 6.90 -3.04
C MET A 1 21.03 7.63 -1.75
N ALA A 2 20.41 8.81 -1.81
CA ALA A 2 19.96 9.52 -0.61
C ALA A 2 18.99 8.60 0.14
N ARG A 3 19.39 8.12 1.32
CA ARG A 3 18.53 7.28 2.14
C ARG A 3 17.48 8.19 2.75
N GLN A 4 16.20 7.86 2.54
CA GLN A 4 15.14 8.52 3.28
C GLN A 4 15.39 8.32 4.78
N ILE A 5 15.41 9.42 5.53
CA ILE A 5 15.70 9.40 6.97
C ILE A 5 14.44 9.01 7.77
N LEU A 6 13.27 9.53 7.39
CA LEU A 6 12.01 9.24 8.08
C LEU A 6 11.56 7.80 7.84
N GLN A 7 11.38 7.05 8.93
CA GLN A 7 10.88 5.69 8.95
C GLN A 7 9.47 5.63 9.56
N GLN A 8 8.70 4.62 9.17
CA GLN A 8 7.41 4.27 9.77
C GLN A 8 7.42 2.79 10.18
N CYS A 9 6.92 2.51 11.38
CA CYS A 9 6.75 1.15 11.85
C CYS A 9 5.68 0.41 11.03
N LEU A 10 5.97 -0.84 10.65
CA LEU A 10 5.03 -1.63 9.86
C LEU A 10 3.77 -2.04 10.65
N THR A 11 3.88 -2.14 11.97
CA THR A 11 2.83 -2.70 12.84
C THR A 11 2.01 -1.62 13.53
N CYS A 12 2.64 -0.77 14.34
CA CYS A 12 1.92 0.29 15.08
C CYS A 12 1.82 1.61 14.32
N LYS A 13 2.42 1.72 13.13
CA LYS A 13 2.43 2.92 12.28
C LYS A 13 3.07 4.18 12.89
N ALA A 14 3.76 4.04 14.03
CA ALA A 14 4.52 5.12 14.66
C ALA A 14 5.69 5.58 13.77
N TRP A 15 6.01 6.87 13.86
CA TRP A 15 7.07 7.52 13.09
C TRP A 15 8.36 7.59 13.90
N SER A 16 9.50 7.32 13.26
CA SER A 16 10.82 7.45 13.88
C SER A 16 11.90 7.76 12.84
N LEU A 17 13.11 8.06 13.31
CA LEU A 17 14.30 8.19 12.45
C LEU A 17 15.21 6.96 12.53
N SER A 18 14.74 5.89 13.18
CA SER A 18 15.46 4.64 13.42
C SER A 18 14.78 3.50 12.66
N THR A 19 15.55 2.50 12.24
CA THR A 19 15.01 1.26 11.64
C THR A 19 14.34 0.35 12.67
N THR A 20 14.41 0.69 13.96
CA THR A 20 13.72 0.02 15.06
C THR A 20 12.69 0.97 15.66
N CYS A 21 11.46 0.51 15.80
CA CYS A 21 10.38 1.29 16.38
C CYS A 21 10.63 1.52 17.88
N THR A 22 10.56 2.76 18.34
CA THR A 22 10.70 3.12 19.76
C THR A 22 9.46 2.80 20.60
N SER A 23 8.30 2.60 19.97
CA SER A 23 7.04 2.32 20.66
C SER A 23 6.80 0.82 20.88
N CYS A 24 7.12 -0.03 19.90
CA CYS A 24 6.88 -1.48 19.99
C CYS A 24 8.12 -2.36 19.78
N GLY A 25 9.28 -1.80 19.44
CA GLY A 25 10.52 -2.56 19.20
C GLY A 25 10.61 -3.28 17.86
N GLU A 26 9.54 -3.28 17.06
CA GLU A 26 9.52 -3.94 15.75
C GLU A 26 10.25 -3.14 14.65
N THR A 27 10.31 -3.71 13.45
CA THR A 27 10.99 -3.09 12.30
C THR A 27 10.22 -1.89 11.77
N ALA A 28 10.97 -0.82 11.50
CA ALA A 28 10.51 0.36 10.79
C ALA A 28 11.23 0.46 9.44
N GLN A 29 10.49 0.90 8.43
CA GLN A 29 10.97 1.04 7.05
C GLN A 29 10.75 2.46 6.53
N ALA A 30 11.40 2.79 5.42
CA ALA A 30 11.30 4.11 4.80
C ALA A 30 9.83 4.43 4.54
N ALA A 31 9.37 5.57 5.07
CA ALA A 31 7.95 5.86 5.07
C ALA A 31 7.41 6.30 3.70
N ALA A 32 8.27 6.75 2.78
CA ALA A 32 7.83 7.14 1.46
C ALA A 32 7.84 5.90 0.57
N PRO A 33 6.85 5.77 -0.32
CA PRO A 33 6.79 4.66 -1.24
C PRO A 33 7.97 4.70 -2.22
N LEU A 34 8.28 3.53 -2.79
CA LEU A 34 9.21 3.44 -3.90
C LEU A 34 8.68 4.27 -5.07
N LYS A 35 9.54 5.12 -5.65
CA LYS A 35 9.18 5.89 -6.85
C LYS A 35 8.85 4.94 -8.00
N TRP A 36 7.69 5.11 -8.60
CA TRP A 36 7.29 4.41 -9.82
C TRP A 36 7.82 5.15 -11.06
N SER A 37 8.22 4.40 -12.09
CA SER A 37 8.52 4.96 -13.41
C SER A 37 7.83 4.14 -14.51
N PRO A 38 7.46 4.75 -15.66
CA PRO A 38 6.87 4.03 -16.77
C PRO A 38 7.73 2.88 -17.31
N GLU A 39 9.06 3.05 -17.28
CA GLU A 39 10.00 2.08 -17.83
C GLU A 39 10.19 0.85 -16.94
N ASP A 40 9.96 0.97 -15.62
CA ASP A 40 10.23 -0.03 -14.57
C ASP A 40 10.80 -1.38 -15.04
N ASN A 41 12.11 -1.37 -15.34
CA ASN A 41 12.81 -2.52 -15.93
C ASN A 41 12.76 -3.78 -15.04
N ARG A 42 12.43 -3.63 -13.75
CA ARG A 42 12.33 -4.74 -12.78
C ARG A 42 10.89 -5.16 -12.49
N ALA A 43 9.90 -4.59 -13.18
CA ALA A 43 8.48 -4.94 -13.03
C ALA A 43 8.24 -6.45 -13.18
N THR A 44 8.85 -7.08 -14.18
CA THR A 44 8.67 -8.52 -14.45
C THR A 44 9.18 -9.38 -13.30
N ILE A 45 10.32 -9.02 -12.70
CA ILE A 45 10.86 -9.75 -11.53
C ILE A 45 9.92 -9.56 -10.34
N ARG A 46 9.46 -8.33 -10.09
CA ARG A 46 8.56 -8.03 -8.98
C ARG A 46 7.21 -8.74 -9.12
N ARG A 47 6.63 -8.80 -10.33
CA ARG A 47 5.39 -9.54 -10.61
C ARG A 47 5.53 -11.04 -10.36
N LYS A 48 6.68 -11.64 -10.73
CA LYS A 48 6.97 -13.05 -10.42
C LYS A 48 7.10 -13.30 -8.91
N MET A 49 7.78 -12.41 -8.19
CA MET A 49 7.96 -12.52 -6.73
C MET A 49 6.64 -12.54 -5.97
N TYR A 50 5.66 -11.73 -6.41
CA TYR A 50 4.34 -11.65 -5.78
C TYR A 50 3.27 -12.55 -6.44
N ALA A 51 3.67 -13.44 -7.37
CA ALA A 51 2.76 -14.33 -8.09
C ALA A 51 1.52 -13.62 -8.68
N VAL A 52 1.71 -12.41 -9.23
CA VAL A 52 0.61 -11.54 -9.70
C VAL A 52 -0.24 -12.16 -10.81
N GLU A 53 0.32 -13.13 -11.54
CA GLU A 53 -0.38 -13.85 -12.61
C GLU A 53 -1.22 -15.03 -12.10
N SER A 54 -1.23 -15.31 -10.79
CA SER A 54 -2.01 -16.40 -10.20
C SER A 54 -3.49 -16.02 -10.03
N LYS A 55 -4.37 -17.03 -10.05
CA LYS A 55 -5.80 -16.84 -9.78
C LYS A 55 -6.06 -16.33 -8.37
N GLU A 56 -5.31 -16.85 -7.39
CA GLU A 56 -5.39 -16.43 -5.99
C GLU A 56 -5.09 -14.94 -5.83
N TRP A 57 -4.11 -14.41 -6.57
CA TRP A 57 -3.81 -12.98 -6.53
C TRP A 57 -4.99 -12.15 -7.05
N ALA A 58 -5.61 -12.56 -8.16
CA ALA A 58 -6.76 -11.87 -8.74
C ALA A 58 -8.00 -11.89 -7.82
N GLU A 59 -8.22 -12.99 -7.10
CA GLU A 59 -9.33 -13.13 -6.13
C GLU A 59 -9.15 -12.24 -4.89
N ASN A 60 -7.91 -11.90 -4.53
CA ASN A 60 -7.60 -11.00 -3.41
C ASN A 60 -7.68 -9.50 -3.77
N LEU A 61 -7.99 -9.17 -5.02
CA LEU A 61 -8.14 -7.78 -5.42
C LEU A 61 -9.37 -7.14 -4.75
N PRO A 62 -9.26 -5.88 -4.30
CA PRO A 62 -10.42 -5.14 -3.80
C PRO A 62 -11.49 -5.07 -4.89
N THR A 63 -12.69 -5.54 -4.58
CA THR A 63 -13.85 -5.36 -5.45
C THR A 63 -14.52 -4.02 -5.15
N LEU A 64 -15.07 -3.40 -6.18
CA LEU A 64 -15.92 -2.24 -6.00
C LEU A 64 -17.30 -2.70 -5.48
N PRO A 65 -18.00 -1.86 -4.69
CA PRO A 65 -19.42 -2.06 -4.40
C PRO A 65 -20.24 -2.14 -5.69
N SER A 66 -21.48 -2.63 -5.61
CA SER A 66 -22.34 -2.64 -6.79
C SER A 66 -22.64 -1.20 -7.25
N LEU A 67 -22.94 -1.03 -8.53
CA LEU A 67 -23.29 0.31 -9.06
C LEU A 67 -24.48 0.92 -8.31
N GLN A 68 -25.42 0.09 -7.86
CA GLN A 68 -26.59 0.52 -7.09
C GLN A 68 -26.18 1.04 -5.70
N ASP A 69 -25.30 0.30 -5.00
CA ASP A 69 -24.77 0.76 -3.72
C ASP A 69 -24.02 2.10 -3.85
N MET A 70 -23.31 2.29 -4.96
CA MET A 70 -22.59 3.54 -5.24
C MET A 70 -23.55 4.69 -5.54
N THR A 71 -24.65 4.45 -6.24
CA THR A 71 -25.67 5.48 -6.51
C THR A 71 -26.43 5.86 -5.25
N ASP A 72 -26.80 4.88 -4.43
CA ASP A 72 -27.54 5.13 -3.19
C ASP A 72 -26.69 5.89 -2.17
N ALA A 73 -25.40 5.56 -2.07
CA ALA A 73 -24.45 6.31 -1.24
C ALA A 73 -24.25 7.75 -1.73
N HIS A 74 -24.29 8.00 -3.04
CA HIS A 74 -24.20 9.36 -3.59
C HIS A 74 -25.43 10.19 -3.23
N VAL A 75 -26.64 9.64 -3.44
CA VAL A 75 -27.90 10.34 -3.10
C VAL A 75 -27.96 10.67 -1.61
N ALA A 76 -27.59 9.72 -0.74
CA ALA A 76 -27.55 9.95 0.70
C ALA A 76 -26.58 11.07 1.12
N SER A 77 -25.49 11.30 0.37
CA SER A 77 -24.53 12.37 0.64
C SER A 77 -24.96 13.77 0.15
N GLU A 78 -25.94 13.84 -0.77
CA GLU A 78 -26.49 15.11 -1.26
C GLU A 78 -27.68 15.60 -0.43
N GLU A 79 -28.29 14.72 0.37
CA GLU A 79 -29.42 15.02 1.25
C GLU A 79 -29.01 15.48 2.67
N GLU A 80 -27.71 15.51 2.98
CA GLU A 80 -27.11 15.97 4.24
C GLU A 80 -26.51 17.39 4.12
#